data_AF-A0A0J5NTY9-F1
#
_entry.id   AF-A0A0J5NTY9-F1
#
_cell.length_a   1.000
_cell.length_b   1.000
_cell.length_c   1.000
_cell.angle_alpha   90.00
_cell.angle_beta   90.00
_cell.angle_gamma   90.00
#
_symmetry.space_group_name_H-M   'P 1'
#
loop_
_entity.id
_entity.type
_entity.pdbx_description
1 polymer ?
#
loop_
_entity_poly.entity_id
_entity_poly.type
_entity_poly.pdbx_seq_one_letter_code
_entity_poly.pdbx_strand_id
1 'polypeptide(L)'
;MRKFIKWSLLTVIAIFILCWLFIYFVASGINETTIYTEKDFIDYYSLTDKDIQKVPRISSDYNFESRPGDGYAPSNSIIFKGVSDVEPLRAYLGTLGYVRQRGGADGGEIWVKAGKVSGDLFYLSFDAYTGNVELTKELGD
;
A
#
# COMPACT_ATOMS: atom_id res chain seq x y z
N MET A 1 -47.31 -6.55 -26.95
CA MET A 1 -46.25 -5.63 -27.44
C MET A 1 -45.82 -4.57 -26.42
N ARG A 2 -46.72 -3.74 -25.86
CA ARG A 2 -46.35 -2.64 -24.93
C ARG A 2 -45.53 -3.05 -23.70
N LYS A 3 -45.79 -4.23 -23.11
CA LYS A 3 -45.00 -4.75 -21.98
C LYS A 3 -43.57 -5.15 -22.41
N PHE A 4 -43.43 -5.84 -23.54
CA PHE A 4 -42.12 -6.22 -24.09
C PHE A 4 -41.25 -5.01 -24.48
N ILE A 5 -41.87 -3.95 -25.02
CA ILE A 5 -41.16 -2.68 -25.32
C ILE A 5 -40.67 -2.01 -24.03
N LYS A 6 -41.48 -2.01 -22.96
CA LYS A 6 -41.09 -1.45 -21.66
C LYS A 6 -39.91 -2.20 -21.04
N TRP A 7 -39.93 -3.54 -21.05
CA TRP A 7 -38.82 -4.34 -20.53
C TRP A 7 -37.55 -4.17 -21.37
N SER A 8 -37.67 -4.16 -22.70
CA SER A 8 -36.55 -3.87 -23.59
C SER A 8 -35.92 -2.49 -23.30
N LEU A 9 -36.75 -1.44 -23.16
CA LEU A 9 -36.27 -0.10 -22.83
C LEU A 9 -35.58 -0.04 -21.46
N LEU A 10 -36.13 -0.73 -20.46
CA LEU A 10 -35.54 -0.79 -19.12
C LEU A 10 -34.16 -1.46 -19.14
N THR A 11 -34.01 -2.54 -19.91
CA THR A 11 -32.74 -3.25 -20.09
C THR A 11 -31.70 -2.36 -20.77
N VAL A 12 -32.11 -1.62 -21.82
CA VAL A 12 -31.21 -0.68 -22.51
C VAL A 12 -30.73 0.41 -21.54
N ILE A 13 -31.64 1.01 -20.76
CA ILE A 13 -31.27 2.02 -19.76
C ILE A 13 -30.31 1.44 -18.71
N ALA A 14 -30.58 0.23 -18.21
CA ALA A 14 -29.72 -0.43 -17.25
C ALA A 14 -28.32 -0.68 -17.81
N ILE A 15 -28.19 -1.13 -19.07
CA ILE A 15 -26.91 -1.30 -19.74
C ILE A 15 -26.18 0.05 -19.88
N PHE A 16 -26.88 1.12 -20.27
CA PHE A 16 -26.28 2.44 -20.37
C PHE A 16 -25.73 2.94 -19.03
N ILE A 17 -26.46 2.73 -17.94
CA ILE A 17 -26.00 3.08 -16.59
C ILE A 17 -24.76 2.26 -16.22
N LEU A 18 -24.77 0.95 -16.47
CA LEU A 18 -23.62 0.07 -16.23
C LEU A 18 -22.38 0.48 -17.04
N CYS A 19 -22.55 0.77 -18.33
CA CYS A 19 -21.46 1.23 -19.18
C CYS A 19 -20.91 2.58 -18.71
N TRP A 20 -21.77 3.52 -18.32
CA TRP A 20 -21.32 4.80 -17.76
C TRP A 20 -20.52 4.57 -16.47
N LEU A 21 -21.07 3.81 -15.52
CA LEU A 21 -20.39 3.49 -14.25
C LEU A 21 -19.03 2.85 -14.50
N PHE A 22 -18.92 1.95 -15.48
CA PHE A 22 -17.65 1.33 -15.85
C PHE A 22 -16.65 2.35 -16.42
N ILE A 23 -17.06 3.23 -17.33
CA ILE A 23 -16.19 4.29 -17.87
C ILE A 23 -15.73 5.23 -16.76
N TYR A 24 -16.63 5.62 -15.86
CA TYR A 24 -16.30 6.47 -14.71
C TYR A 24 -15.27 5.78 -13.79
N PHE A 25 -15.46 4.50 -13.49
CA PHE A 25 -14.55 3.70 -12.68
C PHE A 25 -13.15 3.58 -13.31
N VAL A 26 -13.07 3.37 -14.63
CA VAL A 26 -11.78 3.32 -15.34
C VAL A 26 -11.12 4.71 -15.38
N ALA A 27 -11.91 5.77 -15.57
CA ALA A 27 -11.40 7.14 -15.65
C ALA A 27 -11.01 7.75 -14.29
N SER A 28 -11.48 7.20 -13.17
CA SER A 28 -11.25 7.78 -11.83
C SER A 28 -9.82 7.62 -11.32
N GLY A 29 -8.88 7.07 -12.09
CA GLY A 29 -7.47 7.13 -11.74
C GLY A 29 -7.11 6.28 -10.53
N ILE A 30 -7.61 5.04 -10.45
CA ILE A 30 -7.26 4.05 -9.39
C ILE A 30 -5.74 3.77 -9.31
N ASN A 31 -4.97 4.29 -10.27
CA ASN A 31 -3.52 4.20 -10.31
C ASN A 31 -2.81 5.35 -9.54
N GLU A 32 -3.52 6.19 -8.80
CA GLU A 32 -2.89 7.19 -7.95
C GLU A 32 -2.50 6.64 -6.57
N THR A 33 -1.36 7.10 -6.06
CA THR A 33 -0.93 6.83 -4.69
C THR A 33 -1.99 7.30 -3.70
N THR A 34 -2.47 6.38 -2.85
CA THR A 34 -3.47 6.69 -1.83
C THR A 34 -2.79 6.85 -0.48
N ILE A 35 -2.93 8.03 0.15
CA ILE A 35 -2.44 8.32 1.50
C ILE A 35 -3.63 8.31 2.46
N TYR A 36 -3.54 7.54 3.54
CA TYR A 36 -4.64 7.32 4.47
C TYR A 36 -4.14 7.01 5.88
N THR A 37 -5.06 6.90 6.83
CA THR A 37 -4.81 6.60 8.25
C THR A 37 -5.65 5.42 8.71
N GLU A 38 -5.43 4.92 9.93
CA GLU A 38 -6.28 3.85 10.50
C GLU A 38 -7.75 4.26 10.67
N LYS A 39 -8.04 5.56 10.69
CA LYS A 39 -9.41 6.08 10.75
C LYS A 39 -10.16 5.88 9.44
N ASP A 40 -9.43 5.76 8.34
CA ASP A 40 -9.96 5.52 7.00
C ASP A 40 -10.19 4.02 6.83
N PHE A 41 -11.22 3.50 7.52
CA PHE A 41 -11.43 2.06 7.71
C PHE A 41 -11.39 1.24 6.43
N ILE A 42 -12.04 1.72 5.36
CA ILE A 42 -12.10 1.00 4.08
C ILE A 42 -10.70 0.92 3.47
N ASP A 43 -10.00 2.05 3.36
CA ASP A 43 -8.66 2.12 2.76
C ASP A 43 -7.66 1.30 3.58
N TYR A 44 -7.71 1.41 4.91
CA TYR A 44 -6.84 0.66 5.81
C TYR A 44 -6.97 -0.86 5.66
N TYR A 45 -8.19 -1.39 5.61
CA TYR A 45 -8.39 -2.84 5.50
C TYR A 45 -8.31 -3.37 4.07
N SER A 46 -8.50 -2.53 3.05
CA SER A 46 -8.47 -2.95 1.64
C SER A 46 -7.12 -2.74 0.97
N LEU A 47 -6.36 -1.72 1.36
CA LEU A 47 -5.13 -1.31 0.69
C LEU A 47 -3.86 -1.64 1.48
N THR A 48 -3.93 -1.93 2.79
CA THR A 48 -2.73 -2.20 3.59
C THR A 48 -2.42 -3.70 3.68
N ASP A 49 -1.21 -4.10 3.28
CA ASP A 49 -0.70 -5.45 3.52
C ASP A 49 -0.65 -5.81 5.02
N LYS A 50 -0.89 -7.09 5.34
CA LYS A 50 -0.99 -7.58 6.72
C LYS A 50 0.29 -7.37 7.53
N ASP A 51 1.45 -7.43 6.90
CA ASP A 51 2.73 -7.21 7.57
C ASP A 51 2.93 -5.71 7.87
N ILE A 52 2.38 -4.80 7.04
CA ILE A 52 2.38 -3.36 7.31
C ILE A 52 1.35 -3.00 8.40
N GLN A 53 0.16 -3.63 8.40
CA GLN A 53 -0.85 -3.41 9.45
C GLN A 53 -0.34 -3.76 10.86
N LYS A 54 0.55 -4.75 10.96
CA LYS A 54 1.10 -5.25 12.23
C LYS A 54 2.37 -4.54 12.71
N VAL A 55 2.86 -3.56 11.95
CA VAL A 55 4.04 -2.79 12.32
C VAL A 55 3.86 -2.15 13.70
N PRO A 56 4.86 -2.18 14.60
CA PRO A 56 4.77 -1.49 15.88
C PRO A 56 4.70 0.03 15.64
N ARG A 57 3.74 0.70 16.31
CA ARG A 57 3.58 2.15 16.19
C ARG A 57 4.64 2.84 17.05
N ILE A 58 5.70 3.33 16.40
CA ILE A 58 6.84 3.98 17.05
C ILE A 58 6.69 5.50 17.21
N SER A 59 5.63 6.07 16.62
CA SER A 59 5.21 7.46 16.80
C SER A 59 3.68 7.53 16.81
N SER A 60 3.13 8.59 17.41
CA SER A 60 1.71 8.92 17.33
C SER A 60 1.32 9.65 16.05
N ASP A 61 2.30 10.21 15.32
CA ASP A 61 2.10 10.89 14.04
C ASP A 61 2.61 9.99 12.91
N TYR A 62 1.67 9.35 12.22
CA TYR A 62 1.95 8.47 11.09
C TYR A 62 0.78 8.39 10.12
N ASN A 63 1.10 7.99 8.89
CA ASN A 63 0.15 7.69 7.83
C ASN A 63 0.60 6.46 7.04
N PHE A 64 -0.36 5.86 6.34
CA PHE A 64 -0.13 4.79 5.39
C PHE A 64 -0.14 5.32 3.97
N GLU A 65 0.56 4.62 3.11
CA GLU A 65 0.59 4.92 1.69
C GLU A 65 0.46 3.62 0.88
N SER A 66 -0.44 3.61 -0.10
CA SER A 66 -0.58 2.52 -1.06
C SER A 66 -0.23 3.03 -2.45
N ARG A 67 0.83 2.48 -3.04
CA ARG A 67 1.21 2.76 -4.43
C ARG A 67 0.77 1.59 -5.31
N PRO A 68 -0.19 1.82 -6.22
CA PRO A 68 -0.47 0.84 -7.27
C PRO A 68 0.76 0.73 -8.19
N GLY A 69 1.04 -0.48 -8.70
CA GLY A 69 2.18 -0.69 -9.58
C GLY A 69 2.00 0.04 -10.91
N ASP A 70 2.68 1.17 -11.07
CA ASP A 70 2.61 2.07 -12.23
C ASP A 70 3.76 1.84 -13.23
N GLY A 71 4.29 0.62 -13.26
CA GLY A 71 5.52 0.23 -13.95
C GLY A 71 6.63 -0.24 -12.99
N TYR A 72 6.42 0.00 -11.70
CA TYR A 72 7.15 -0.62 -10.58
C TYR A 72 6.26 -1.62 -9.85
N ALA A 73 6.85 -2.45 -8.99
CA ALA A 73 6.08 -3.36 -8.15
C ALA A 73 5.18 -2.57 -7.19
N PRO A 74 3.92 -3.00 -6.98
CA PRO A 74 3.02 -2.34 -6.04
C PRO A 74 3.60 -2.36 -4.62
N SER A 75 3.33 -1.31 -3.85
CA SER A 75 3.92 -1.19 -2.51
C SER A 75 2.95 -0.63 -1.47
N ASN A 76 3.16 -1.04 -0.23
CA ASN A 76 2.48 -0.47 0.93
C ASN A 76 3.50 0.04 1.94
N SER A 77 3.26 1.26 2.42
CA SER A 77 4.18 1.95 3.32
C SER A 77 3.48 2.45 4.56
N ILE A 78 4.24 2.54 5.65
CA ILE A 78 3.90 3.31 6.84
C ILE A 78 5.00 4.34 7.08
N ILE A 79 4.60 5.59 7.24
CA ILE A 79 5.51 6.73 7.38
C ILE A 79 5.26 7.34 8.76
N PHE A 80 6.28 7.33 9.61
CA PHE A 80 6.27 7.92 10.94
C PHE A 80 7.02 9.24 10.95
N LYS A 81 6.56 10.18 11.77
CA LYS A 81 7.22 11.48 12.00
C LYS A 81 7.70 11.62 13.42
N GLY A 82 8.79 12.36 13.61
CA GLY A 82 9.34 12.68 14.94
C GLY A 82 9.89 11.48 15.69
N VAL A 83 10.37 10.46 14.98
CA VAL A 83 10.97 9.26 15.56
C VAL A 83 12.44 9.51 15.89
N SER A 84 12.87 9.03 17.06
CA SER A 84 14.28 9.02 17.49
C SER A 84 14.92 7.64 17.46
N ASP A 85 14.12 6.57 17.50
CA ASP A 85 14.59 5.18 17.52
C ASP A 85 13.84 4.31 16.51
N VAL A 86 14.60 3.67 15.64
CA VAL A 86 14.11 2.80 14.56
C VAL A 86 14.34 1.31 14.86
N GLU A 87 15.03 0.97 15.96
CA GLU A 87 15.29 -0.41 16.37
C GLU A 87 14.02 -1.28 16.51
N PRO A 88 12.86 -0.78 16.98
CA PRO A 88 11.64 -1.58 17.02
C PRO A 88 11.21 -2.12 15.64
N LEU A 89 11.45 -1.35 14.56
CA LEU A 89 11.15 -1.79 13.19
C LEU A 89 12.15 -2.84 12.72
N ARG A 90 13.44 -2.66 13.03
CA ARG A 90 14.48 -3.65 12.71
C ARG A 90 14.21 -4.98 13.41
N ALA A 91 13.86 -4.94 14.69
CA ALA A 91 13.47 -6.10 15.47
C ALA A 91 12.23 -6.78 14.85
N TYR A 92 11.21 -6.00 14.50
CA TYR A 92 10.00 -6.50 13.84
C TYR A 92 10.31 -7.25 12.53
N LEU A 93 11.10 -6.66 11.64
CA LEU A 93 11.54 -7.31 10.40
C LEU A 93 12.30 -8.62 10.67
N GLY A 94 13.14 -8.63 11.71
CA GLY A 94 13.79 -9.85 12.19
C GLY A 94 12.79 -10.93 12.63
N THR A 95 11.71 -10.58 13.34
CA THR A 95 10.65 -11.54 13.73
C THR A 95 9.91 -12.13 12.54
N LEU A 96 9.82 -11.40 11.43
CA LEU A 96 9.23 -11.86 10.17
C LEU A 96 10.18 -12.75 9.34
N GLY A 97 11.43 -12.93 9.79
CA GLY A 97 12.45 -13.72 9.10
C GLY A 97 13.18 -12.96 8.00
N TYR A 98 13.15 -11.63 8.03
CA TYR A 98 13.90 -10.79 7.11
C TYR A 98 15.30 -10.49 7.64
N VAL A 99 16.25 -10.41 6.72
CA VAL A 99 17.65 -10.11 7.01
C VAL A 99 18.06 -8.89 6.20
N ARG A 100 18.73 -7.96 6.86
CA ARG A 100 19.28 -6.76 6.25
C ARG A 100 20.38 -7.11 5.25
N GLN A 101 20.26 -6.62 4.02
CA GLN A 101 21.31 -6.72 3.02
C GLN A 101 22.44 -5.71 3.29
N ARG A 102 23.67 -6.08 2.89
CA ARG A 102 24.81 -5.16 2.88
C ARG A 102 24.76 -4.33 1.60
N GLY A 103 24.74 -3.00 1.73
CA GLY A 103 24.89 -2.08 0.58
C GLY A 103 23.64 -1.32 0.13
N GLY A 104 22.69 -1.03 1.03
CA GLY A 104 21.60 -0.09 0.71
C GLY A 104 22.13 1.32 0.38
N ALA A 105 21.49 2.00 -0.58
CA ALA A 105 21.85 3.35 -0.99
C ALA A 105 21.37 4.40 0.03
N ASP A 106 22.15 5.47 0.21
CA ASP A 106 21.76 6.74 0.85
C ASP A 106 20.97 6.65 2.16
N GLY A 107 21.41 5.77 3.07
CA GLY A 107 20.80 5.65 4.41
C GLY A 107 19.56 4.75 4.48
N GLY A 108 19.09 4.24 3.33
CA GLY A 108 18.04 3.23 3.24
C GLY A 108 18.56 1.82 3.53
N GLU A 109 17.75 1.02 4.21
CA GLU A 109 18.01 -0.39 4.50
C GLU A 109 17.13 -1.29 3.64
N ILE A 110 17.73 -2.25 2.95
CA ILE A 110 17.00 -3.27 2.19
C ILE A 110 16.98 -4.54 3.02
N TRP A 111 15.78 -5.10 3.20
CA TRP A 111 15.53 -6.28 4.01
C TRP A 111 14.88 -7.34 3.14
N VAL A 112 15.50 -8.52 3.08
CA VAL A 112 15.02 -9.65 2.26
C VAL A 112 14.77 -10.88 3.10
N LYS A 113 13.81 -11.71 2.68
CA LYS A 113 13.46 -12.93 3.39
C LYS A 113 14.60 -13.95 3.27
N ALA A 114 15.04 -14.49 4.41
CA ALA A 114 16.15 -15.45 4.43
C ALA A 114 15.84 -16.67 3.54
N GLY A 115 16.76 -17.02 2.63
CA GLY A 115 16.67 -18.22 1.79
C GLY A 115 15.76 -18.09 0.56
N LYS A 116 15.22 -16.90 0.26
CA LYS A 116 14.52 -16.63 -1.01
C LYS A 116 15.31 -15.66 -1.88
N VAL A 117 15.45 -16.01 -3.16
CA VAL A 117 16.10 -15.16 -4.19
C VAL A 117 15.09 -14.19 -4.80
N SER A 118 13.80 -14.49 -4.74
CA SER A 118 12.69 -13.64 -5.19
C SER A 118 11.51 -13.69 -4.19
N GLY A 119 10.86 -12.54 -4.01
CA GLY A 119 9.69 -12.36 -3.15
C GLY A 119 9.68 -10.99 -2.50
N ASP A 120 8.62 -10.72 -1.72
CA ASP A 120 8.43 -9.46 -1.00
C ASP A 120 9.70 -9.02 -0.28
N LEU A 121 10.02 -7.74 -0.40
CA LEU A 121 11.16 -7.09 0.22
C LEU A 121 10.69 -5.85 0.98
N PHE A 122 11.46 -5.48 2.01
CA PHE A 122 11.20 -4.29 2.79
C PHE A 122 12.30 -3.27 2.59
N TYR A 123 11.90 -2.02 2.41
CA TYR A 123 12.78 -0.86 2.53
C TYR A 123 12.48 -0.14 3.83
N LEU A 124 13.52 0.16 4.59
CA LEU A 124 13.43 0.96 5.79
C LEU A 124 14.34 2.18 5.63
N SER A 125 13.75 3.37 5.55
CA SER A 125 14.46 4.64 5.49
C SER A 125 14.31 5.38 6.82
N PHE A 126 15.39 6.00 7.30
CA PHE A 126 15.36 6.86 8.48
C PHE A 126 16.17 8.14 8.23
N ASP A 127 15.47 9.26 8.24
CA ASP A 127 16.08 10.58 8.23
C ASP A 127 16.24 11.09 9.67
N ALA A 128 17.48 11.04 10.18
CA ALA A 128 17.82 11.48 11.52
C ALA A 128 17.68 13.00 11.74
N TYR A 129 17.64 13.81 10.67
CA TYR A 129 17.49 15.28 10.78
C TYR A 129 16.03 15.67 11.00
N THR A 130 15.11 15.00 10.32
CA THR A 130 13.67 15.27 10.41
C THR A 130 12.94 14.33 11.37
N GLY A 131 13.55 13.21 11.73
CA GLY A 131 12.90 12.12 12.47
C GLY A 131 11.87 11.37 11.64
N ASN A 132 11.91 11.49 10.31
CA ASN A 132 11.01 10.77 9.42
C ASN A 132 11.51 9.35 9.21
N VAL A 133 10.62 8.37 9.39
CA VAL A 133 10.89 6.96 9.13
C VAL A 133 9.86 6.45 8.16
N GLU A 134 10.31 5.79 7.10
CA GLU A 134 9.45 5.13 6.12
C GLU A 134 9.78 3.65 6.10
N LEU A 135 8.77 2.81 6.34
CA LEU A 135 8.86 1.36 6.15
C LEU A 135 7.93 0.97 5.01
N THR A 136 8.51 0.49 3.91
CA THR A 136 7.82 0.13 2.68
C THR A 136 7.98 -1.35 2.41
N LYS A 137 6.87 -2.04 2.16
CA LYS A 137 6.84 -3.40 1.63
C LYS A 137 6.57 -3.34 0.14
N GLU A 138 7.52 -3.79 -0.67
CA GLU A 138 7.32 -4.03 -2.09
C GLU A 138 6.71 -5.43 -2.25
N LEU A 139 5.56 -5.51 -2.91
CA LEU A 139 4.83 -6.76 -3.12
C LEU A 139 5.39 -7.40 -4.39
N GLY A 140 6.13 -8.50 -4.21
CA GLY A 140 6.71 -9.24 -5.33
C GLY A 140 5.70 -10.23 -5.91
N ASP A 141 5.80 -10.48 -7.22
CA ASP A 141 5.07 -11.56 -7.91
C ASP A 141 5.61 -12.97 -7.56
#